data_AF-A0A8T6N2J1-F1
#
_entry.id   AF-A0A8T6N2J1-F1
#
_cell.length_a   1.000
_cell.length_b   1.000
_cell.length_c   1.000
_cell.angle_alpha   90.00
_cell.angle_beta   90.00
_cell.angle_gamma   90.00
#
_symmetry.space_group_name_H-M   'P 1'
#
loop_
_entity.id
_entity.type
_entity.pdbx_description
1 polymer ?
#
loop_
_entity_poly.entity_id
_entity_poly.type
_entity_poly.pdbx_seq_one_letter_code
_entity_poly.pdbx_strand_id
1 'polypeptide(L)'
;MTASTDILCIERKFKDRPAKDNMGSFIANFARGCGGRITSWEESKFESNDFVLWGAGMIKAVKHAEAQGNNYYYIDNGYFGNYPSKKYFRIIRNATHDTRPMIDRPNDRLLATGVRAKPFKRGSRIIVAPPSPKSFTLWDIDQPTWIKNTVEELKKHTDRPISIREKRSRKDRLHNDTIQEDLANDCHCLVTYNSVAAVEALIEGRPVITLGPNAATHLASHALSEVEHIRIPTDQERERWMRHLAYSQFTHQEMINGTAWEILNGQ
;
A
#
# COMPACT_ATOMS: atom_id res chain seq x y z
N MET A 1 12.64 12.26 33.62
CA MET A 1 11.63 11.25 33.27
C MET A 1 10.85 11.77 32.08
N THR A 2 11.27 11.45 30.87
CA THR A 2 10.46 11.71 29.67
C THR A 2 9.21 10.87 29.80
N ALA A 3 8.02 11.50 29.79
CA ALA A 3 6.77 10.77 29.73
C ALA A 3 6.88 9.75 28.59
N SER A 4 6.77 8.46 28.91
CA SER A 4 6.58 7.45 27.89
C SER A 4 5.30 7.85 27.14
N THR A 5 5.43 8.38 25.94
CA THR A 5 4.29 8.69 25.09
C THR A 5 3.67 7.36 24.69
N ASP A 6 2.66 6.92 25.43
CA ASP A 6 1.92 5.68 25.15
C ASP A 6 1.51 5.61 23.68
N ILE A 7 1.81 4.52 22.98
CA ILE A 7 1.38 4.32 21.59
C ILE A 7 -0.04 3.77 21.60
N LEU A 8 -0.98 4.49 20.98
CA LEU A 8 -2.40 4.17 21.02
C LEU A 8 -2.81 3.27 19.86
N CYS A 9 -3.05 2.00 20.18
CA CYS A 9 -3.33 0.96 19.22
C CYS A 9 -4.85 0.82 19.00
N ILE A 10 -5.35 1.38 17.89
CA ILE A 10 -6.79 1.58 17.69
C ILE A 10 -7.47 0.32 17.14
N GLU A 11 -8.21 -0.37 18.00
CA GLU A 11 -8.99 -1.56 17.65
C GLU A 11 -10.45 -1.19 17.33
N ARG A 12 -10.97 -1.68 16.19
CA ARG A 12 -12.33 -1.31 15.73
C ARG A 12 -13.44 -2.13 16.38
N LYS A 13 -13.12 -3.33 16.85
CA LYS A 13 -14.10 -4.31 17.36
C LYS A 13 -13.70 -4.77 18.75
N PHE A 14 -13.87 -3.91 19.74
CA PHE A 14 -13.58 -4.26 21.14
C PHE A 14 -14.65 -5.17 21.78
N LYS A 15 -15.89 -5.18 21.28
CA LYS A 15 -17.04 -5.73 22.04
C LYS A 15 -17.42 -7.19 21.78
N ASP A 16 -17.13 -7.82 20.64
CA ASP A 16 -17.83 -9.07 20.26
C ASP A 16 -16.98 -10.19 19.62
N ARG A 17 -15.76 -10.48 20.10
CA ARG A 17 -15.04 -11.69 19.63
C ARG A 17 -14.84 -12.75 20.72
N PRO A 18 -15.30 -14.00 20.50
CA PRO A 18 -14.94 -15.11 21.37
C PRO A 18 -13.43 -15.41 21.25
N ALA A 19 -12.82 -15.77 22.37
CA ALA A 19 -11.37 -15.91 22.57
C ALA A 19 -10.64 -16.99 21.74
N LYS A 20 -11.35 -17.74 20.87
CA LYS A 20 -10.80 -18.94 20.20
C LYS A 20 -10.17 -18.71 18.82
N ASP A 21 -10.26 -17.52 18.23
CA ASP A 21 -9.67 -17.20 16.90
C ASP A 21 -8.38 -16.36 16.98
N ASN A 22 -7.62 -16.48 18.07
CA ASN A 22 -6.45 -15.66 18.39
C ASN A 22 -5.17 -16.00 17.58
N MET A 23 -5.22 -15.91 16.25
CA MET A 23 -4.19 -15.10 15.61
C MET A 23 -4.63 -13.66 15.85
N GLY A 24 -4.12 -13.04 16.92
CA GLY A 24 -4.57 -11.74 17.42
C GLY A 24 -4.72 -10.71 16.29
N SER A 25 -5.65 -9.76 16.44
CA SER A 25 -5.80 -8.64 15.53
C SER A 25 -4.45 -8.02 15.17
N PHE A 26 -4.25 -7.53 13.95
CA PHE A 26 -3.00 -6.86 13.53
C PHE A 26 -2.57 -5.78 14.52
N ILE A 27 -3.56 -5.06 15.06
CA ILE A 27 -3.38 -4.06 16.11
C ILE A 27 -2.83 -4.69 17.38
N ALA A 28 -3.43 -5.79 17.87
CA ALA A 28 -2.97 -6.49 19.07
C ALA A 28 -1.56 -7.07 18.91
N ASN A 29 -1.23 -7.62 17.75
CA ASN A 29 0.10 -8.15 17.48
C ASN A 29 1.15 -7.03 17.50
N PHE A 30 0.89 -5.92 16.81
CA PHE A 30 1.82 -4.80 16.78
C PHE A 30 1.92 -4.09 18.13
N ALA A 31 0.80 -3.94 18.86
CA ALA A 31 0.77 -3.41 20.23
C ALA A 31 1.72 -4.18 21.16
N ARG A 32 1.75 -5.51 21.06
CA ARG A 32 2.67 -6.35 21.83
C ARG A 32 4.14 -6.08 21.50
N GLY A 33 4.48 -5.87 20.24
CA GLY A 33 5.86 -5.59 19.83
C GLY A 33 6.31 -4.15 20.10
N CYS A 34 5.41 -3.17 20.03
CA CYS A 34 5.75 -1.76 20.29
C CYS A 34 5.51 -1.33 21.75
N GLY A 35 4.94 -2.19 22.60
CA GLY A 35 4.55 -1.83 23.97
C GLY A 35 3.34 -0.89 24.03
N GLY A 36 2.53 -0.82 22.97
CA GLY A 36 1.39 0.08 22.85
C GLY A 36 0.14 -0.38 23.62
N ARG A 37 -0.70 0.59 24.00
CA ARG A 37 -1.98 0.38 24.67
C ARG A 37 -3.09 0.20 23.64
N ILE A 38 -3.82 -0.92 23.71
CA ILE A 38 -4.99 -1.13 22.84
C ILE A 38 -6.17 -0.32 23.37
N THR A 39 -6.83 0.45 22.50
CA THR A 39 -7.95 1.32 22.84
C THR A 39 -8.87 1.53 21.63
N SER A 40 -9.95 2.31 21.78
CA SER A 40 -10.87 2.65 20.71
C SER A 40 -10.62 4.05 20.15
N TRP A 41 -11.09 4.29 18.93
CA TRP A 41 -10.95 5.63 18.32
C TRP A 41 -11.68 6.71 19.13
N GLU A 42 -12.85 6.40 19.70
CA GLU A 42 -13.65 7.41 20.38
C GLU A 42 -13.06 7.86 21.72
N GLU A 43 -12.33 6.96 22.39
CA GLU A 43 -11.61 7.26 23.64
C GLU A 43 -10.33 8.07 23.39
N SER A 44 -9.67 7.85 22.26
CA SER A 44 -8.31 8.35 22.03
C SER A 44 -8.19 9.47 20.99
N LYS A 45 -9.26 9.83 20.27
CA LYS A 45 -9.22 10.87 19.22
C LYS A 45 -8.86 12.29 19.71
N PHE A 46 -8.73 12.51 21.01
CA PHE A 46 -8.32 13.80 21.58
C PHE A 46 -6.92 13.74 22.20
N GLU A 47 -6.28 12.57 22.19
CA GLU A 47 -4.92 12.38 22.71
C GLU A 47 -3.88 12.85 21.68
N SER A 48 -2.75 13.39 22.15
CA SER A 48 -1.63 13.86 21.31
C SER A 48 -0.57 12.79 21.02
N ASN A 49 -0.87 11.54 21.39
CA ASN A 49 0.02 10.39 21.26
C ASN A 49 0.16 9.88 19.81
N ASP A 50 1.12 8.99 19.61
CA ASP A 50 1.28 8.24 18.36
C ASP A 50 0.17 7.19 18.22
N PHE A 51 -0.45 7.11 17.05
CA PHE A 51 -1.52 6.15 16.78
C PHE A 51 -1.04 4.92 15.99
N VAL A 52 -1.67 3.76 16.21
CA VAL A 52 -1.58 2.61 15.27
C VAL A 52 -2.97 2.41 14.66
N LEU A 53 -3.03 2.55 13.34
CA LEU A 53 -4.26 2.58 12.57
C LEU A 53 -4.22 1.45 11.53
N TRP A 54 -5.29 0.68 11.42
CA TRP A 54 -5.35 -0.42 10.46
C TRP A 54 -6.41 -0.19 9.39
N GLY A 55 -6.00 -0.25 8.12
CA GLY A 55 -6.82 -0.38 6.93
C GLY A 55 -7.75 0.79 6.61
N ALA A 56 -8.37 0.74 5.42
CA ALA A 56 -9.18 1.82 4.87
C ALA A 56 -10.42 2.21 5.72
N GLY A 57 -10.78 1.44 6.74
CA GLY A 57 -11.82 1.86 7.70
C GLY A 57 -11.36 2.90 8.71
N MET A 58 -10.06 3.17 8.80
CA MET A 58 -9.45 4.15 9.70
C MET A 58 -8.99 5.42 8.98
N ILE A 59 -9.42 5.65 7.73
CA ILE A 59 -9.04 6.88 6.99
C ILE A 59 -9.48 8.16 7.72
N LYS A 60 -10.62 8.13 8.44
CA LYS A 60 -11.02 9.25 9.31
C LYS A 60 -9.99 9.56 10.40
N ALA A 61 -9.34 8.53 10.95
CA ALA A 61 -8.33 8.67 11.99
C ALA A 61 -6.99 9.12 11.39
N VAL A 62 -6.64 8.64 10.20
CA VAL A 62 -5.47 9.11 9.43
C VAL A 62 -5.58 10.62 9.18
N LYS A 63 -6.70 11.08 8.60
CA LYS A 63 -6.94 12.52 8.36
C LYS A 63 -6.86 13.34 9.64
N HIS A 64 -7.44 12.83 10.73
CA HIS A 64 -7.41 13.51 12.01
C HIS A 64 -5.98 13.64 12.53
N ALA A 65 -5.21 12.54 12.54
CA ALA A 65 -3.81 12.56 12.96
C ALA A 65 -2.98 13.55 12.14
N GLU A 66 -3.14 13.55 10.81
CA GLU A 66 -2.48 14.51 9.91
C GLU A 66 -2.87 15.97 10.22
N ALA A 67 -4.16 16.23 10.45
CA ALA A 67 -4.64 17.58 10.77
C ALA A 67 -4.18 18.10 12.14
N GLN A 68 -3.94 17.20 13.11
CA GLN A 68 -3.46 17.54 14.45
C GLN A 68 -1.92 17.47 14.58
N GLY A 69 -1.21 16.98 13.55
CA GLY A 69 0.23 16.78 13.60
C GLY A 69 0.67 15.60 14.46
N ASN A 70 -0.22 14.66 14.78
CA ASN A 70 0.13 13.43 15.48
C ASN A 70 0.84 12.45 14.54
N ASN A 71 1.82 11.70 15.05
CA ASN A 71 2.33 10.58 14.27
C ASN A 71 1.33 9.42 14.26
N TYR A 72 1.43 8.60 13.22
CA TYR A 72 0.70 7.34 13.15
C TYR A 72 1.49 6.26 12.41
N TYR A 73 1.20 5.01 12.74
CA TYR A 73 1.63 3.82 12.02
C TYR A 73 0.42 3.22 11.32
N TYR A 74 0.40 3.26 10.00
CA TYR A 74 -0.68 2.70 9.20
C TYR A 74 -0.37 1.27 8.77
N ILE A 75 -1.21 0.33 9.20
CA ILE A 75 -1.15 -1.08 8.86
C ILE A 75 -2.12 -1.40 7.74
N ASP A 76 -1.69 -2.15 6.72
CA ASP A 76 -2.56 -2.73 5.69
C ASP A 76 -1.86 -3.96 5.07
N ASN A 77 -2.45 -4.58 4.05
CA ASN A 77 -1.86 -5.72 3.35
C ASN A 77 -0.48 -5.35 2.78
N GLY A 78 0.47 -6.27 2.87
CA GLY A 78 1.82 -6.09 2.31
C GLY A 78 1.81 -5.89 0.80
N TYR A 79 2.93 -5.40 0.28
CA TYR A 79 3.09 -5.06 -1.13
C TYR A 79 3.20 -6.29 -2.02
N PHE A 80 3.90 -7.32 -1.55
CA PHE A 80 4.13 -8.57 -2.29
C PHE A 80 4.38 -9.76 -1.35
N GLY A 81 4.39 -10.98 -1.88
CA GLY A 81 4.60 -12.20 -1.10
C GLY A 81 3.36 -12.70 -0.34
N ASN A 82 2.16 -12.30 -0.78
CA ASN A 82 0.87 -12.58 -0.13
C ASN A 82 -0.02 -13.57 -0.90
N TYR A 83 0.55 -14.31 -1.85
CA TYR A 83 -0.13 -15.35 -2.62
C TYR A 83 0.62 -16.69 -2.47
N PRO A 84 -0.07 -17.81 -2.21
CA PRO A 84 -1.53 -17.96 -2.09
C PRO A 84 -2.11 -17.54 -0.72
N SER A 85 -1.27 -17.25 0.28
CA SER A 85 -1.70 -16.87 1.63
C SER A 85 -1.17 -15.50 2.06
N LYS A 86 -1.94 -14.78 2.88
CA LYS A 86 -1.54 -13.48 3.42
C LYS A 86 -0.52 -13.65 4.54
N LYS A 87 0.75 -13.40 4.22
CA LYS A 87 1.88 -13.54 5.14
C LYS A 87 2.40 -12.19 5.65
N TYR A 88 2.40 -11.17 4.79
CA TYR A 88 3.01 -9.87 5.03
C TYR A 88 1.99 -8.74 5.09
N PHE A 89 2.26 -7.77 5.97
CA PHE A 89 1.46 -6.58 6.19
C PHE A 89 2.37 -5.37 6.20
N ARG A 90 2.02 -4.35 5.42
CA ARG A 90 2.79 -3.11 5.41
C ARG A 90 2.50 -2.32 6.68
N ILE A 91 3.53 -1.71 7.25
CA ILE A 91 3.39 -0.78 8.37
C ILE A 91 4.21 0.46 8.02
N ILE A 92 3.54 1.59 7.83
CA ILE A 92 4.18 2.83 7.36
C ILE A 92 3.93 3.93 8.38
N ARG A 93 4.98 4.65 8.76
CA ARG A 93 4.85 5.84 9.62
C ARG A 93 4.42 7.04 8.78
N ASN A 94 3.38 7.74 9.23
CA ASN A 94 2.87 9.01 8.69
C ASN A 94 2.51 8.98 7.19
N ALA A 95 2.20 7.80 6.65
CA ALA A 95 1.66 7.65 5.30
C ALA A 95 0.88 6.33 5.18
N THR A 96 0.06 6.20 4.15
CA THR A 96 -0.65 4.93 3.84
C THR A 96 0.16 3.98 2.95
N HIS A 97 1.20 4.51 2.30
CA HIS A 97 2.16 3.82 1.45
C HIS A 97 3.57 4.39 1.67
N ASP A 98 4.60 3.57 1.47
CA ASP A 98 5.99 4.02 1.56
C ASP A 98 6.37 4.89 0.37
N THR A 99 6.32 6.20 0.56
CA THR A 99 6.74 7.22 -0.40
C THR A 99 8.06 7.88 -0.01
N ARG A 100 8.70 7.41 1.07
CA ARG A 100 9.97 7.96 1.58
C ARG A 100 11.08 7.76 0.54
N PRO A 101 12.14 8.61 0.52
CA PRO A 101 13.31 8.35 -0.31
C PRO A 101 13.81 6.91 -0.17
N MET A 102 14.21 6.29 -1.29
CA MET A 102 14.68 4.90 -1.27
C MET A 102 15.95 4.77 -0.43
N ILE A 103 15.90 3.87 0.55
CA ILE A 103 17.04 3.52 1.40
C ILE A 103 17.65 2.22 0.87
N ASP A 104 18.99 2.16 0.82
CA ASP A 104 19.68 0.92 0.47
C ASP A 104 19.45 -0.12 1.55
N ARG A 105 18.93 -1.28 1.14
CA ARG A 105 18.58 -2.37 2.04
C ARG A 105 19.27 -3.67 1.63
N PRO A 106 19.64 -4.51 2.61
CA PRO A 106 20.01 -5.90 2.33
C PRO A 106 18.89 -6.65 1.59
N ASN A 107 19.27 -7.72 0.89
CA ASN A 107 18.33 -8.50 0.07
C ASN A 107 17.56 -9.57 0.88
N ASP A 108 17.89 -9.74 2.15
CA ASP A 108 17.38 -10.80 3.03
C ASP A 108 15.85 -10.86 3.10
N ARG A 109 15.20 -9.70 3.34
CA ARG A 109 13.74 -9.62 3.47
C ARG A 109 13.03 -9.86 2.15
N LEU A 110 13.59 -9.34 1.05
CA LEU A 110 13.04 -9.59 -0.29
C LEU A 110 13.16 -11.07 -0.65
N LEU A 111 14.34 -11.67 -0.42
CA LEU A 111 14.60 -13.08 -0.66
C LEU A 111 13.62 -13.98 0.11
N ALA A 112 13.30 -13.65 1.36
CA ALA A 112 12.33 -14.37 2.18
C ALA A 112 10.87 -14.32 1.65
N THR A 113 10.56 -13.41 0.72
CA THR A 113 9.26 -13.39 0.03
C THR A 113 9.19 -14.34 -1.16
N GLY A 114 10.33 -14.73 -1.74
CA GLY A 114 10.42 -15.49 -2.98
C GLY A 114 10.02 -14.72 -4.25
N VAL A 115 9.66 -13.43 -4.13
CA VAL A 115 9.18 -12.62 -5.25
C VAL A 115 10.35 -12.11 -6.08
N ARG A 116 10.19 -12.17 -7.41
CA ARG A 116 11.15 -11.65 -8.38
C ARG A 116 10.43 -10.82 -9.43
N ALA A 117 11.04 -9.71 -9.82
CA ALA A 117 10.54 -8.91 -10.92
C ALA A 117 10.71 -9.67 -12.25
N LYS A 118 9.69 -9.64 -13.10
CA LYS A 118 9.73 -10.20 -14.46
C LYS A 118 10.35 -9.18 -15.43
N PRO A 119 10.98 -9.62 -16.53
CA PRO A 119 11.44 -8.70 -17.57
C PRO A 119 10.32 -7.82 -18.08
N PHE A 120 10.63 -6.57 -18.45
CA PHE A 120 9.65 -5.68 -19.05
C PHE A 120 9.11 -6.24 -20.36
N LYS A 121 7.80 -6.10 -20.55
CA LYS A 121 7.11 -6.51 -21.78
C LYS A 121 6.38 -5.32 -22.38
N ARG A 122 6.39 -5.24 -23.71
CA ARG A 122 5.58 -4.25 -24.46
C ARG A 122 4.12 -4.68 -24.51
N GLY A 123 3.25 -3.73 -24.81
CA GLY A 123 1.83 -3.93 -25.05
C GLY A 123 1.21 -2.68 -25.67
N SER A 124 -0.09 -2.75 -25.94
CA SER A 124 -0.85 -1.69 -26.59
C SER A 124 -1.86 -1.03 -25.65
N ARG A 125 -2.49 -1.79 -24.76
CA ARG A 125 -3.62 -1.34 -23.94
C ARG A 125 -3.16 -0.68 -22.63
N ILE A 126 -3.77 0.45 -22.30
CA ILE A 126 -3.62 1.14 -21.02
C ILE A 126 -4.64 0.59 -20.03
N ILE A 127 -4.19 0.27 -18.82
CA ILE A 127 -5.05 -0.18 -17.73
C ILE A 127 -5.20 0.94 -16.72
N VAL A 128 -6.39 1.52 -16.60
CA VAL A 128 -6.73 2.49 -15.54
C VAL A 128 -7.28 1.73 -14.35
N ALA A 129 -6.51 1.65 -13.27
CA ALA A 129 -6.86 0.89 -12.05
C ALA A 129 -7.17 1.85 -10.89
N PRO A 130 -8.43 2.29 -10.70
CA PRO A 130 -8.79 3.18 -9.60
C PRO A 130 -8.60 2.49 -8.22
N PRO A 131 -8.02 3.16 -7.21
CA PRO A 131 -8.18 2.77 -5.80
C PRO A 131 -9.65 2.70 -5.41
N SER A 132 -9.99 2.02 -4.31
CA SER A 132 -11.40 1.95 -3.85
C SER A 132 -11.96 3.33 -3.48
N PRO A 133 -13.29 3.55 -3.55
CA PRO A 133 -13.90 4.81 -3.10
C PRO A 133 -13.48 5.22 -1.69
N LYS A 134 -13.40 4.25 -0.76
CA LYS A 134 -12.94 4.46 0.62
C LYS A 134 -11.49 4.93 0.73
N SER A 135 -10.67 4.69 -0.28
CA SER A 135 -9.29 5.18 -0.31
C SER A 135 -9.26 6.63 -0.77
N PHE A 136 -10.05 6.96 -1.80
CA PHE A 136 -10.16 8.32 -2.31
C PHE A 136 -10.75 9.33 -1.32
N THR A 137 -11.52 8.87 -0.33
CA THR A 137 -11.94 9.74 0.77
C THR A 137 -10.78 10.40 1.51
N LEU A 138 -9.56 9.84 1.47
CA LEU A 138 -8.36 10.46 2.05
C LEU A 138 -8.01 11.80 1.38
N TRP A 139 -8.29 11.96 0.09
CA TRP A 139 -7.97 13.17 -0.69
C TRP A 139 -9.21 13.94 -1.13
N ASP A 140 -10.39 13.59 -0.60
CA ASP A 140 -11.68 14.20 -0.97
C ASP A 140 -11.95 14.14 -2.49
N ILE A 141 -11.49 13.05 -3.12
CA ILE A 141 -11.67 12.78 -4.54
C ILE A 141 -12.91 11.90 -4.74
N ASP A 142 -13.77 12.27 -5.68
CA ASP A 142 -14.83 11.39 -6.17
C ASP A 142 -14.27 10.41 -7.21
N GLN A 143 -14.44 9.10 -6.98
CA GLN A 143 -13.84 8.06 -7.82
C GLN A 143 -14.38 8.09 -9.27
N PRO A 144 -15.70 8.08 -9.53
CA PRO A 144 -16.24 8.20 -10.88
C PRO A 144 -15.70 9.42 -11.64
N THR A 145 -15.65 10.58 -10.98
CA THR A 145 -15.10 11.81 -11.56
C THR A 145 -13.61 11.65 -11.90
N TRP A 146 -12.83 11.06 -11.00
CA TRP A 146 -11.40 10.79 -11.25
C TRP A 146 -11.20 9.85 -12.44
N ILE A 147 -11.99 8.78 -12.56
CA ILE A 147 -11.90 7.84 -13.69
C ILE A 147 -12.21 8.58 -15.00
N LYS A 148 -13.32 9.31 -15.05
CA LYS A 148 -13.73 10.08 -16.22
C LYS A 148 -12.64 11.05 -16.67
N ASN A 149 -12.16 11.90 -15.76
CA ASN A 149 -11.15 12.91 -16.06
C ASN A 149 -9.83 12.27 -16.51
N THR A 150 -9.41 11.16 -15.87
CA THR A 150 -8.19 10.43 -16.25
C THR A 150 -8.29 9.87 -17.67
N VAL A 151 -9.43 9.28 -18.03
CA VAL A 151 -9.65 8.73 -19.38
C VAL A 151 -9.74 9.84 -20.44
N GLU A 152 -10.45 10.92 -20.15
CA GLU A 152 -10.55 12.09 -21.04
C GLU A 152 -9.19 12.74 -21.27
N GLU A 153 -8.36 12.85 -20.23
CA GLU A 153 -7.01 13.40 -20.35
C GLU A 153 -6.08 12.47 -21.13
N LEU A 154 -6.08 11.16 -20.86
CA LEU A 154 -5.29 10.19 -21.61
C LEU A 154 -5.57 10.26 -23.11
N LYS A 155 -6.84 10.36 -23.52
CA LYS A 155 -7.25 10.45 -24.93
C LYS A 155 -6.69 11.67 -25.67
N LYS A 156 -6.18 12.69 -24.96
CA LYS A 156 -5.50 13.84 -25.59
C LYS A 156 -4.06 13.52 -26.01
N HIS A 157 -3.46 12.49 -25.41
CA HIS A 157 -2.03 12.16 -25.55
C HIS A 157 -1.79 10.82 -26.26
N THR A 158 -2.84 10.03 -26.50
CA THR A 158 -2.71 8.70 -27.13
C THR A 158 -4.01 8.17 -27.71
N ASP A 159 -3.89 7.37 -28.77
CA ASP A 159 -4.98 6.59 -29.39
C ASP A 159 -5.04 5.13 -28.89
N ARG A 160 -4.20 4.77 -27.91
CA ARG A 160 -4.13 3.41 -27.37
C ARG A 160 -5.46 2.97 -26.75
N PRO A 161 -5.82 1.66 -26.85
CA PRO A 161 -6.98 1.13 -26.15
C PRO A 161 -6.89 1.37 -24.64
N ILE A 162 -7.97 1.84 -24.01
CA ILE A 162 -8.03 2.05 -22.56
C ILE A 162 -9.04 1.08 -21.95
N SER A 163 -8.62 0.35 -20.92
CA SER A 163 -9.48 -0.49 -20.10
C SER A 163 -9.53 0.02 -18.67
N ILE A 164 -10.72 0.16 -18.11
CA ILE A 164 -10.92 0.53 -16.71
C ILE A 164 -11.03 -0.76 -15.90
N ARG A 165 -10.16 -0.91 -14.90
CA ARG A 165 -10.10 -2.09 -14.04
C ARG A 165 -10.57 -1.77 -12.63
N GLU A 166 -11.87 -1.87 -12.41
CA GLU A 166 -12.44 -1.69 -11.09
C GLU A 166 -12.05 -2.81 -10.12
N LYS A 167 -12.02 -2.47 -8.83
CA LYS A 167 -11.70 -3.41 -7.76
C LYS A 167 -12.89 -4.35 -7.51
N ARG A 168 -12.87 -5.52 -8.17
CA ARG A 168 -13.88 -6.57 -7.97
C ARG A 168 -13.90 -7.12 -6.54
N SER A 169 -14.98 -7.84 -6.20
CA SER A 169 -15.19 -8.39 -4.87
C SER A 169 -14.03 -9.31 -4.45
N ARG A 170 -13.91 -9.58 -3.14
CA ARG A 170 -12.84 -10.46 -2.65
C ARG A 170 -12.98 -11.89 -3.17
N LYS A 171 -14.21 -12.37 -3.39
CA LYS A 171 -14.49 -13.73 -3.87
C LYS A 171 -14.06 -13.90 -5.33
N ASP A 172 -14.29 -12.88 -6.15
CA ASP A 172 -13.98 -12.94 -7.59
C ASP A 172 -12.46 -12.98 -7.83
N ARG A 173 -11.71 -12.15 -7.09
CA ARG A 173 -10.23 -12.07 -7.22
C ARG A 173 -9.47 -13.34 -6.85
N LEU A 174 -10.11 -14.31 -6.20
CA LEU A 174 -9.46 -15.58 -5.79
C LEU A 174 -9.59 -16.67 -6.86
N HIS A 175 -10.54 -16.55 -7.79
CA HIS A 175 -10.88 -17.62 -8.71
C HIS A 175 -10.94 -17.20 -10.18
N ASN A 176 -11.18 -15.93 -10.50
CA ASN A 176 -11.31 -15.43 -11.86
C ASN A 176 -10.66 -14.03 -11.99
N ASP A 177 -9.85 -13.80 -13.03
CA ASP A 177 -9.46 -12.46 -13.50
C ASP A 177 -8.58 -11.69 -12.50
N THR A 178 -7.39 -12.23 -12.27
CA THR A 178 -6.36 -11.63 -11.40
C THR A 178 -5.75 -10.40 -12.08
N ILE A 179 -5.23 -9.46 -11.29
CA ILE A 179 -4.50 -8.32 -11.87
C ILE A 179 -3.27 -8.79 -12.66
N GLN A 180 -2.70 -9.94 -12.28
CA GLN A 180 -1.60 -10.58 -12.98
C GLN A 180 -2.01 -11.00 -14.40
N GLU A 181 -3.23 -11.53 -14.60
CA GLU A 181 -3.75 -11.87 -15.93
C GLU A 181 -3.95 -10.62 -16.80
N ASP A 182 -4.54 -9.56 -16.22
CA ASP A 182 -4.70 -8.26 -16.88
C ASP A 182 -3.36 -7.66 -17.31
N LEU A 183 -2.35 -7.74 -16.44
CA LEU A 183 -1.00 -7.23 -16.68
C LEU A 183 -0.21 -8.13 -17.63
N ALA A 184 -0.44 -9.45 -17.63
CA ALA A 184 0.24 -10.38 -18.51
C ALA A 184 -0.18 -10.17 -19.98
N ASN A 185 -1.44 -9.79 -20.22
CA ASN A 185 -2.04 -9.71 -21.54
C ASN A 185 -2.06 -8.28 -22.12
N ASP A 186 -1.14 -8.00 -23.05
CA ASP A 186 -1.12 -6.79 -23.87
C ASP A 186 -1.24 -5.46 -23.09
N CYS A 187 -0.51 -5.32 -21.99
CA CYS A 187 -0.49 -4.09 -21.20
C CYS A 187 0.66 -3.17 -21.63
N HIS A 188 0.32 -1.98 -22.12
CA HIS A 188 1.28 -0.89 -22.37
C HIS A 188 1.76 -0.29 -21.05
N CYS A 189 0.83 0.13 -20.20
CA CYS A 189 1.12 0.62 -18.85
C CYS A 189 -0.10 0.51 -17.93
N LEU A 190 0.14 0.61 -16.63
CA LEU A 190 -0.90 0.77 -15.62
C LEU A 190 -0.92 2.20 -15.08
N VAL A 191 -2.10 2.81 -15.10
CA VAL A 191 -2.37 4.15 -14.55
C VAL A 191 -3.19 4.00 -13.28
N THR A 192 -2.73 4.60 -12.18
CA THR A 192 -3.47 4.58 -10.91
C THR A 192 -3.18 5.85 -10.10
N TYR A 193 -3.93 6.04 -9.02
CA TYR A 193 -3.66 7.09 -8.04
C TYR A 193 -2.75 6.52 -6.92
N ASN A 194 -3.34 5.84 -5.93
CA ASN A 194 -2.61 5.24 -4.79
C ASN A 194 -2.96 3.75 -4.59
N SER A 195 -2.89 2.93 -5.64
CA SER A 195 -3.15 1.49 -5.55
C SER A 195 -1.85 0.68 -5.51
N VAL A 196 -1.85 -0.41 -4.73
CA VAL A 196 -0.79 -1.46 -4.76
C VAL A 196 -0.68 -2.10 -6.15
N ALA A 197 -1.72 -1.96 -7.00
CA ALA A 197 -1.67 -2.36 -8.41
C ALA A 197 -0.44 -1.82 -9.17
N ALA A 198 0.08 -0.64 -8.80
CA ALA A 198 1.31 -0.11 -9.38
C ALA A 198 2.56 -0.92 -8.98
N VAL A 199 2.60 -1.41 -7.74
CA VAL A 199 3.68 -2.30 -7.28
C VAL A 199 3.62 -3.62 -8.05
N GLU A 200 2.43 -4.21 -8.14
CA GLU A 200 2.19 -5.46 -8.86
C GLU A 200 2.58 -5.32 -10.34
N ALA A 201 2.21 -4.22 -10.99
CA ALA A 201 2.59 -3.92 -12.37
C ALA A 201 4.11 -3.87 -12.59
N LEU A 202 4.85 -3.15 -11.73
CA LEU A 202 6.31 -3.07 -11.84
C LEU A 202 7.00 -4.44 -11.63
N ILE A 203 6.47 -5.26 -10.72
CA ILE A 203 6.95 -6.64 -10.49
C ILE A 203 6.61 -7.52 -11.71
N GLU A 204 5.46 -7.32 -12.34
CA GLU A 204 5.05 -8.04 -13.56
C GLU A 204 5.72 -7.51 -14.84
N GLY A 205 6.59 -6.51 -14.74
CA GLY A 205 7.32 -5.95 -15.88
C GLY A 205 6.47 -5.03 -16.75
N ARG A 206 5.60 -4.23 -16.12
CA ARG A 206 4.77 -3.21 -16.78
C ARG A 206 5.05 -1.82 -16.19
N PRO A 207 5.24 -0.80 -17.04
CA PRO A 207 5.52 0.55 -16.56
C PRO A 207 4.24 1.16 -15.98
N VAL A 208 4.40 2.17 -15.13
CA VAL A 208 3.28 2.73 -14.36
C VAL A 208 3.28 4.26 -14.36
N ILE A 209 2.07 4.83 -14.37
CA ILE A 209 1.84 6.24 -14.09
C ILE A 209 1.07 6.32 -12.76
N THR A 210 1.61 7.08 -11.80
CA THR A 210 0.98 7.31 -10.50
C THR A 210 0.62 8.77 -10.33
N LEU A 211 -0.68 9.05 -10.12
CA LEU A 211 -1.23 10.41 -10.00
C LEU A 211 -1.40 10.89 -8.55
N GLY A 212 -0.96 10.09 -7.58
CA GLY A 212 -1.00 10.43 -6.16
C GLY A 212 0.17 9.79 -5.41
N PRO A 213 0.27 10.00 -4.08
CA PRO A 213 1.32 9.39 -3.27
C PRO A 213 1.22 7.86 -3.37
N ASN A 214 2.23 7.16 -3.87
CA ASN A 214 2.16 5.72 -4.14
C ASN A 214 3.49 5.02 -3.80
N ALA A 215 3.43 3.75 -3.40
CA ALA A 215 4.64 2.95 -3.14
C ALA A 215 5.55 2.78 -4.38
N ALA A 216 4.98 2.93 -5.59
CA ALA A 216 5.73 2.88 -6.85
C ALA A 216 6.31 4.23 -7.28
N THR A 217 6.10 5.33 -6.53
CA THR A 217 6.43 6.70 -6.96
C THR A 217 7.84 6.84 -7.51
N HIS A 218 8.86 6.26 -6.88
CA HIS A 218 10.26 6.38 -7.32
C HIS A 218 10.57 5.77 -8.69
N LEU A 219 9.72 4.86 -9.16
CA LEU A 219 9.90 4.13 -10.42
C LEU A 219 8.82 4.46 -11.45
N ALA A 220 7.90 5.35 -11.13
CA ALA A 220 6.74 5.71 -11.95
C ALA A 220 6.98 6.99 -12.76
N SER A 221 6.19 7.16 -13.83
CA SER A 221 5.88 8.50 -14.35
C SER A 221 4.73 9.13 -13.54
N HIS A 222 4.54 10.44 -13.67
CA HIS A 222 3.63 11.21 -12.82
C HIS A 222 2.64 12.10 -13.59
N ALA A 223 2.77 12.20 -14.90
CA ALA A 223 1.84 12.90 -15.76
C ALA A 223 1.26 11.97 -16.84
N LEU A 224 -0.02 12.16 -17.16
CA LEU A 224 -0.70 11.38 -18.21
C LEU A 224 -0.16 11.69 -19.62
N SER A 225 0.44 12.87 -19.82
CA SER A 225 1.13 13.24 -21.06
C SER A 225 2.38 12.41 -21.32
N GLU A 226 2.94 11.75 -20.30
CA GLU A 226 4.09 10.86 -20.46
C GLU A 226 3.70 9.48 -21.02
N VAL A 227 2.42 9.22 -21.31
CA VAL A 227 1.93 7.87 -21.68
C VAL A 227 2.62 7.24 -22.88
N GLU A 228 3.15 8.01 -23.83
CA GLU A 228 3.95 7.48 -24.94
C GLU A 228 5.46 7.42 -24.66
N HIS A 229 5.92 8.07 -23.59
CA HIS A 229 7.33 8.19 -23.18
C HIS A 229 7.52 7.84 -21.69
N ILE A 230 6.82 6.80 -21.25
CA ILE A 230 6.77 6.42 -19.83
C ILE A 230 8.14 5.97 -19.35
N ARG A 231 8.49 6.33 -18.12
CA ARG A 231 9.69 5.82 -17.45
C ARG A 231 9.67 4.29 -17.40
N ILE A 232 10.74 3.67 -17.89
CA ILE A 232 11.02 2.24 -17.72
C ILE A 232 12.22 2.11 -16.78
N PRO A 233 12.02 1.73 -15.51
CA PRO A 233 13.13 1.53 -14.58
C PRO A 233 13.97 0.31 -14.97
N THR A 234 15.26 0.38 -14.70
CA THR A 234 16.20 -0.74 -14.86
C THR A 234 15.92 -1.85 -13.86
N ASP A 235 16.43 -3.05 -14.12
CA ASP A 235 16.32 -4.19 -13.19
C ASP A 235 16.99 -3.89 -11.84
N GLN A 236 18.10 -3.17 -11.85
CA GLN A 236 18.80 -2.76 -10.64
C GLN A 236 17.97 -1.78 -9.80
N GLU A 237 17.32 -0.79 -10.44
CA GLU A 237 16.40 0.14 -9.75
C GLU A 237 15.20 -0.61 -9.17
N ARG A 238 14.62 -1.54 -9.92
CA ARG A 238 13.50 -2.37 -9.45
C ARG A 238 13.89 -3.24 -8.26
N GLU A 239 15.04 -3.89 -8.31
CA GLU A 239 15.52 -4.71 -7.20
C GLU A 239 15.78 -3.86 -5.95
N ARG A 240 16.48 -2.72 -6.09
CA ARG A 240 16.72 -1.77 -5.01
C ARG A 240 15.42 -1.29 -4.35
N TRP A 241 14.45 -0.91 -5.16
CA TRP A 241 13.11 -0.50 -4.71
C TRP A 241 12.35 -1.63 -4.01
N MET A 242 12.36 -2.85 -4.55
CA MET A 242 11.73 -4.02 -3.92
C MET A 242 12.37 -4.34 -2.58
N ARG A 243 13.70 -4.23 -2.45
CA ARG A 243 14.39 -4.38 -1.16
C ARG A 243 13.96 -3.30 -0.17
N HIS A 244 13.86 -2.04 -0.59
CA HIS A 244 13.33 -0.94 0.23
C HIS A 244 11.92 -1.26 0.76
N LEU A 245 11.00 -1.64 -0.13
CA LEU A 245 9.62 -1.99 0.27
C LEU A 245 9.54 -3.24 1.16
N ALA A 246 10.44 -4.20 1.01
CA ALA A 246 10.50 -5.40 1.86
C ALA A 246 10.80 -5.06 3.34
N TYR A 247 11.46 -3.93 3.59
CA TYR A 247 11.70 -3.38 4.93
C TYR A 247 10.52 -2.57 5.50
N SER A 248 9.42 -2.50 4.75
CA SER A 248 8.18 -1.83 5.14
C SER A 248 7.01 -2.79 5.27
N GLN A 249 7.25 -4.10 5.12
CA GLN A 249 6.26 -5.15 5.34
C GLN A 249 6.77 -6.25 6.28
N PHE A 250 5.88 -6.69 7.15
CA PHE A 250 6.21 -7.55 8.29
C PHE A 250 5.20 -8.68 8.41
N THR A 251 5.67 -9.82 8.92
CA THR A 251 4.84 -10.94 9.31
C THR A 251 4.18 -10.69 10.67
N HIS A 252 3.18 -11.50 11.01
CA HIS A 252 2.60 -11.49 12.35
C HIS A 252 3.65 -11.69 13.46
N GLN A 253 4.60 -12.60 13.25
CA GLN A 253 5.62 -12.88 14.25
C GLN A 253 6.53 -11.67 14.51
N GLU A 254 6.88 -10.94 13.45
CA GLU A 254 7.71 -9.72 13.53
C GLU A 254 6.97 -8.55 14.18
N MET A 255 5.63 -8.50 14.06
CA MET A 255 4.83 -7.57 14.84
C MET A 255 4.84 -7.94 16.33
N ILE A 256 4.71 -9.23 16.66
CA ILE A 256 4.57 -9.73 18.04
C ILE A 256 5.87 -9.58 18.83
N ASN A 257 7.02 -9.88 18.21
CA ASN A 257 8.31 -9.95 18.90
C ASN A 257 9.08 -8.61 18.91
N GLY A 258 8.52 -7.54 18.35
CA GLY A 258 9.14 -6.21 18.32
C GLY A 258 10.02 -5.93 17.10
N THR A 259 10.37 -6.92 16.28
CA THR A 259 11.23 -6.72 15.09
C THR A 259 10.69 -5.64 14.15
N ALA A 260 9.36 -5.60 13.92
CA ALA A 260 8.76 -4.56 13.10
C ALA A 260 8.94 -3.16 13.70
N TRP A 261 8.81 -3.02 15.02
CA TRP A 261 8.97 -1.74 15.72
C TRP A 261 10.41 -1.24 15.67
N GLU A 262 11.36 -2.13 15.93
CA GLU A 262 12.80 -1.86 15.87
C GLU A 262 13.21 -1.42 14.46
N ILE A 263 12.75 -2.14 13.42
CA ILE A 263 13.04 -1.77 12.04
C ILE A 263 12.40 -0.43 11.68
N LEU A 264 11.21 -0.09 12.18
CA LEU A 264 10.57 1.18 11.81
C LEU A 264 11.19 2.41 12.48
N ASN A 265 11.84 2.24 13.64
CA ASN A 265 12.37 3.34 14.46
C ASN A 265 13.90 3.36 14.59
N GLY A 266 14.58 2.28 14.20
CA GLY A 266 16.05 2.21 14.15
C GLY A 266 16.64 2.53 12.77
N GLN A 267 15.83 3.07 11.86
CA GLN A 267 16.20 3.40 10.47
C GLN A 267 16.77 4.81 10.33
#